data_AF-A0A5S4FHI5-F1
#
_entry.id   AF-A0A5S4FHI5-F1
#
_cell.length_a   1.000
_cell.length_b   1.000
_cell.length_c   1.000
_cell.angle_alpha   90.00
_cell.angle_beta   90.00
_cell.angle_gamma   90.00
#
_symmetry.space_group_name_H-M   'P 1'
#
loop_
_entity.id
_entity.type
_entity.pdbx_description
1 polymer ?
#
loop_
_entity_poly.entity_id
_entity_poly.type
_entity_poly.pdbx_seq_one_letter_code
_entity_poly.pdbx_strand_id
1 'polypeptide(L)'
;MSLAAVAVLAPATTAGASALEHNPPRPVGISNIVGTPIPPQARPENHPRFVAQFHVEIDNSTGGAVEHVALDGTRTVLGHVQRPATGTVKADDGFWASKYSRAIDGTAGHLLATSVYVLRSKVWPEESYDPLRYDNFDPATGVRDWTTKLLNVRPDRFIGADWGNWSADTIYTDIQGGSGIFGGKSSLPTGAPLSYFDETKQAWLPIAEHFRANPDAAPPQKLRFTAYKPLVRNAAPTTLEFENWAAGDTVAGKTHDRNGGIYVGYARGEKRRIADVVQRVQGTGRFGGTEFAHIGQMDTNHPGAMTFATSPYDGFSWDENVRGGFQIVPANHVKFLSNNLNQNSFMGRPQWLIVGPIGADPKRLFDERYIIDGKTSFSPGWEAIAPVFGMYARTTFDPANLDESTYFEVSYDYGETWQLSPEFTGVHDPSTCQAANCPQNWTNIRVHLVYPEGP
;
A
#
# COMPACT_ATOMS: atom_id res chain seq x y z
N MET A 1 -12.21 81.80 -4.79
CA MET A 1 -10.77 82.02 -4.53
C MET A 1 -10.63 82.20 -3.02
N SER A 2 -9.88 81.47 -2.21
CA SER A 2 -8.88 80.40 -2.39
C SER A 2 -8.83 79.54 -1.11
N LEU A 3 -8.34 78.31 -1.27
CA LEU A 3 -8.00 77.21 -0.34
C LEU A 3 -7.13 77.64 0.89
N ALA A 4 -6.91 76.88 1.97
CA ALA A 4 -7.21 75.50 2.40
C ALA A 4 -6.89 75.35 3.91
N ALA A 5 -7.47 74.35 4.58
CA ALA A 5 -6.79 73.42 5.51
C ALA A 5 -7.84 72.45 6.09
N VAL A 6 -7.73 71.15 5.80
CA VAL A 6 -8.54 70.10 6.46
C VAL A 6 -7.61 69.22 7.26
N ALA A 7 -7.77 69.29 8.58
CA ALA A 7 -7.14 68.42 9.55
C ALA A 7 -7.93 67.11 9.65
N VAL A 8 -7.20 66.00 9.66
CA VAL A 8 -7.72 64.63 9.77
C VAL A 8 -7.96 64.30 11.24
N LEU A 9 -9.20 64.02 11.60
CA LEU A 9 -9.61 63.53 12.92
C LEU A 9 -9.85 62.02 12.85
N ALA A 10 -9.12 61.27 13.66
CA ALA A 10 -9.30 59.86 13.90
C ALA A 10 -10.53 59.60 14.81
N PRO A 11 -11.27 58.49 14.62
CA PRO A 11 -12.17 57.98 15.64
C PRO A 11 -11.68 56.70 16.31
N ALA A 12 -12.11 56.61 17.57
CA ALA A 12 -11.84 55.66 18.63
C ALA A 12 -12.00 54.16 18.28
N THR A 13 -11.17 53.39 18.97
CA THR A 13 -11.11 51.94 19.07
C THR A 13 -12.30 51.33 19.83
N THR A 14 -12.89 50.27 19.29
CA THR A 14 -13.69 49.29 20.05
C THR A 14 -13.11 47.89 19.86
N ALA A 15 -13.01 47.17 20.97
CA ALA A 15 -12.31 45.91 21.15
C ALA A 15 -12.79 44.77 20.22
N GLY A 16 -11.83 44.10 19.56
CA GLY A 16 -12.02 42.81 18.90
C GLY A 16 -11.50 41.70 19.81
N ALA A 17 -12.36 40.73 20.12
CA ALA A 17 -11.99 39.49 20.77
C ALA A 17 -11.03 38.69 19.87
N SER A 18 -9.90 38.29 20.47
CA SER A 18 -8.82 37.52 19.85
C SER A 18 -9.27 36.11 19.48
N ALA A 19 -9.24 35.79 18.18
CA ALA A 19 -9.22 34.41 17.71
C ALA A 19 -7.79 33.85 17.86
N LEU A 20 -7.61 32.89 18.77
CA LEU A 20 -6.44 32.03 18.80
C LEU A 20 -6.56 31.01 17.67
N GLU A 21 -6.06 31.35 16.49
CA GLU A 21 -5.72 30.36 15.46
C GLU A 21 -4.28 29.91 15.65
N HIS A 22 -4.10 28.71 16.19
CA HIS A 22 -2.87 27.96 16.02
C HIS A 22 -3.22 26.60 15.40
N ASN A 23 -3.57 26.61 14.12
CA ASN A 23 -3.59 25.40 13.31
C ASN A 23 -2.21 25.26 12.65
N PRO A 24 -1.41 24.22 12.98
CA PRO A 24 -0.23 23.92 12.17
C PRO A 24 -0.67 23.57 10.73
N PRO A 25 0.16 23.84 9.71
CA PRO A 25 -0.19 23.55 8.33
C PRO A 25 -0.46 22.04 8.19
N ARG A 26 -1.63 21.67 7.64
CA ARG A 26 -1.93 20.27 7.29
C ARG A 26 -0.82 19.78 6.35
N PRO A 27 -0.13 18.66 6.65
CA PRO A 27 0.83 18.10 5.72
C PRO A 27 0.11 17.77 4.41
N VAL A 28 0.46 18.48 3.33
CA VAL A 28 0.07 18.10 1.98
C VAL A 28 0.98 16.94 1.60
N GLY A 29 0.52 15.71 1.75
CA GLY A 29 1.32 14.53 1.52
C GLY A 29 0.59 13.23 1.86
N ILE A 30 1.16 12.14 1.37
CA ILE A 30 0.58 10.79 1.44
C ILE A 30 1.03 9.96 2.64
N SER A 31 1.93 10.54 3.44
CA SER A 31 2.34 9.96 4.71
C SER A 31 1.50 10.56 5.83
N ASN A 32 1.06 9.70 6.73
CA ASN A 32 0.34 10.09 7.94
C ASN A 32 1.26 10.20 9.17
N ILE A 33 2.59 10.19 8.96
CA ILE A 33 3.58 10.08 10.03
C ILE A 33 4.06 11.45 10.48
N VAL A 34 3.98 11.72 11.78
CA VAL A 34 4.49 12.95 12.37
C VAL A 34 6.02 12.95 12.35
N GLY A 35 6.61 14.09 11.98
CA GLY A 35 8.04 14.33 12.13
C GLY A 35 8.96 13.49 11.25
N THR A 36 8.42 12.68 10.33
CA THR A 36 9.21 11.77 9.51
C THR A 36 9.19 12.21 8.04
N PRO A 37 10.23 12.89 7.56
CA PRO A 37 10.24 13.40 6.19
C PRO A 37 10.40 12.27 5.18
N ILE A 38 9.80 12.46 4.01
CA ILE A 38 10.04 11.64 2.82
C ILE A 38 11.53 11.73 2.46
N PRO A 39 12.23 10.59 2.30
CA PRO A 39 13.63 10.56 1.90
C PRO A 39 13.85 11.39 0.63
N PRO A 40 14.88 12.26 0.57
CA PRO A 40 15.11 13.15 -0.57
C PRO A 40 15.11 12.44 -1.94
N GLN A 41 15.61 11.21 -1.99
CA GLN A 41 15.76 10.43 -3.20
C GLN A 41 14.45 9.88 -3.75
N ALA A 42 13.42 9.72 -2.89
CA ALA A 42 12.07 9.30 -3.27
C ALA A 42 11.09 10.48 -3.38
N ARG A 43 11.49 11.71 -3.04
CA ARG A 43 10.60 12.89 -3.09
C ARG A 43 9.88 13.06 -4.43
N PRO A 44 10.52 12.92 -5.61
CA PRO A 44 9.82 13.10 -6.88
C PRO A 44 8.64 12.15 -7.07
N GLU A 45 8.80 10.89 -6.65
CA GLU A 45 7.78 9.84 -6.66
C GLU A 45 6.67 10.07 -5.62
N ASN A 46 6.89 10.94 -4.64
CA ASN A 46 5.88 11.25 -3.62
C ASN A 46 5.25 12.65 -3.79
N HIS A 47 5.72 13.40 -4.79
CA HIS A 47 5.11 14.63 -5.28
C HIS A 47 4.90 14.57 -6.81
N PRO A 48 4.27 13.51 -7.35
CA PRO A 48 3.98 13.44 -8.78
C PRO A 48 2.80 14.36 -9.12
N ARG A 49 2.60 14.60 -10.42
CA ARG A 49 1.29 15.05 -10.92
C ARG A 49 0.40 13.83 -11.08
N PHE A 50 -0.79 13.85 -10.50
CA PHE A 50 -1.77 12.78 -10.69
C PHE A 50 -2.74 13.12 -11.82
N VAL A 51 -3.07 12.11 -12.63
CA VAL A 51 -4.09 12.18 -13.67
C VAL A 51 -5.16 11.15 -13.33
N ALA A 52 -6.41 11.59 -13.17
CA ALA A 52 -7.52 10.66 -12.95
C ALA A 52 -7.65 9.72 -14.16
N GLN A 53 -8.06 8.47 -13.93
CA GLN A 53 -8.27 7.48 -14.98
C GLN A 53 -9.70 6.97 -15.02
N PHE A 54 -10.22 6.58 -13.85
CA PHE A 54 -11.59 6.08 -13.71
C PHE A 54 -12.02 6.09 -12.24
N HIS A 55 -13.28 5.78 -12.01
CA HIS A 55 -13.81 5.49 -10.69
C HIS A 55 -14.25 4.03 -10.58
N VAL A 56 -14.19 3.50 -9.36
CA VAL A 56 -14.92 2.29 -8.98
C VAL A 56 -16.02 2.72 -8.02
N GLU A 57 -17.27 2.53 -8.42
CA GLU A 57 -18.45 2.83 -7.60
C GLU A 57 -19.04 1.54 -7.04
N ILE A 58 -19.44 1.56 -5.78
CA ILE A 58 -20.06 0.43 -5.08
C ILE A 58 -21.37 0.92 -4.44
N ASP A 59 -22.47 0.27 -4.79
CA ASP A 59 -23.72 0.35 -4.03
C ASP A 59 -23.70 -0.74 -2.94
N ASN A 60 -23.40 -0.33 -1.71
CA ASN A 60 -23.38 -1.14 -0.49
C ASN A 60 -24.81 -1.51 -0.04
N SER A 61 -25.52 -2.21 -0.90
CA SER A 61 -26.83 -2.80 -0.65
C SER A 61 -26.89 -4.19 -1.29
N THR A 62 -27.75 -5.08 -0.78
CA THR A 62 -27.91 -6.40 -1.39
C THR A 62 -28.39 -6.27 -2.84
N GLY A 63 -27.64 -6.83 -3.79
CA GLY A 63 -27.87 -6.69 -5.23
C GLY A 63 -27.37 -5.38 -5.84
N GLY A 64 -26.78 -4.49 -5.03
CA GLY A 64 -26.19 -3.24 -5.49
C GLY A 64 -25.01 -3.49 -6.44
N ALA A 65 -24.88 -2.67 -7.47
CA ALA A 65 -23.84 -2.84 -8.48
C ALA A 65 -22.46 -2.42 -7.95
N VAL A 66 -21.44 -3.12 -8.43
CA VAL A 66 -20.04 -2.69 -8.40
C VAL A 66 -19.67 -2.33 -9.83
N GLU A 67 -19.34 -1.06 -10.08
CA GLU A 67 -19.19 -0.52 -11.43
C GLU A 67 -17.81 0.10 -11.62
N HIS A 68 -17.23 -0.15 -12.80
CA HIS A 68 -16.24 0.74 -13.38
C HIS A 68 -16.97 1.94 -13.99
N VAL A 69 -16.50 3.15 -13.69
CA VAL A 69 -17.03 4.39 -14.27
C VAL A 69 -15.89 5.16 -14.92
N ALA A 70 -15.88 5.21 -16.25
CA ALA A 70 -14.91 5.99 -17.01
C ALA A 70 -15.14 7.50 -16.78
N LEU A 71 -14.14 8.33 -17.08
CA LEU A 71 -14.23 9.79 -16.86
C LEU A 71 -15.28 10.49 -17.73
N ASP A 72 -15.68 9.88 -18.85
CA ASP A 72 -16.77 10.37 -19.70
C ASP A 72 -18.17 9.98 -19.16
N GLY A 73 -18.22 9.22 -18.06
CA GLY A 73 -19.44 8.76 -17.42
C GLY A 73 -19.93 7.38 -17.89
N THR A 74 -19.26 6.74 -18.85
CA THR A 74 -19.56 5.37 -19.27
C THR A 74 -19.43 4.42 -18.08
N ARG A 75 -20.43 3.56 -17.88
CA ARG A 75 -20.51 2.61 -16.77
C ARG A 75 -20.42 1.17 -17.27
N THR A 76 -19.57 0.37 -16.63
CA THR A 76 -19.47 -1.07 -16.85
C THR A 76 -19.67 -1.80 -15.53
N VAL A 77 -20.72 -2.60 -15.43
CA VAL A 77 -20.96 -3.44 -14.25
C VAL A 77 -19.91 -4.55 -14.19
N LEU A 78 -19.19 -4.61 -13.08
CA LEU A 78 -18.15 -5.62 -12.81
C LEU A 78 -18.70 -6.80 -11.98
N GLY A 79 -19.74 -6.54 -11.20
CA GLY A 79 -20.42 -7.52 -10.35
C GLY A 79 -21.43 -6.84 -9.42
N HIS A 80 -21.90 -7.58 -8.43
CA HIS A 80 -22.91 -7.15 -7.47
C HIS A 80 -22.50 -7.48 -6.03
N VAL A 81 -22.99 -6.67 -5.10
CA VAL A 81 -22.90 -6.90 -3.67
C VAL A 81 -23.86 -8.01 -3.27
N GLN A 82 -23.32 -9.13 -2.80
CA GLN A 82 -24.10 -10.24 -2.25
C GLN A 82 -24.52 -9.97 -0.82
N ARG A 83 -23.67 -9.28 -0.05
CA ARG A 83 -23.97 -8.86 1.32
C ARG A 83 -23.29 -7.53 1.63
N PRO A 84 -24.04 -6.50 2.06
CA PRO A 84 -23.47 -5.21 2.41
C PRO A 84 -22.69 -5.26 3.73
N ALA A 85 -21.74 -4.34 3.88
CA ALA A 85 -21.15 -4.02 5.17
C ALA A 85 -22.15 -3.23 6.02
N THR A 86 -22.21 -3.56 7.31
CA THR A 86 -23.11 -2.96 8.30
C THR A 86 -22.37 -2.19 9.40
N GLY A 87 -21.04 -2.23 9.41
CA GLY A 87 -20.20 -1.55 10.40
C GLY A 87 -18.76 -1.38 9.91
N THR A 88 -17.86 -1.02 10.83
CA THR A 88 -16.42 -0.98 10.61
C THR A 88 -15.72 -1.69 11.76
N VAL A 89 -14.50 -2.18 11.53
CA VAL A 89 -13.68 -2.80 12.59
C VAL A 89 -12.42 -1.99 12.84
N LYS A 90 -11.89 -2.09 14.05
CA LYS A 90 -10.54 -1.61 14.34
C LYS A 90 -9.55 -2.52 13.59
N ALA A 91 -8.53 -1.93 12.96
CA ALA A 91 -7.43 -2.68 12.39
C ALA A 91 -6.79 -3.55 13.48
N ASP A 92 -6.51 -4.79 13.12
CA ASP A 92 -5.71 -5.68 13.95
C ASP A 92 -4.22 -5.28 13.90
N ASP A 93 -3.45 -5.95 14.74
CA ASP A 93 -2.02 -5.72 14.86
C ASP A 93 -1.22 -6.12 13.60
N GLY A 94 -1.73 -7.06 12.79
CA GLY A 94 -1.14 -7.44 11.51
C GLY A 94 -1.27 -6.36 10.44
N PHE A 95 -2.21 -5.43 10.61
CA PHE A 95 -2.40 -4.29 9.72
C PHE A 95 -1.97 -2.96 10.35
N TRP A 96 -1.01 -2.99 11.27
CA TRP A 96 -0.46 -1.78 11.88
C TRP A 96 0.14 -0.80 10.86
N ALA A 97 0.54 -1.27 9.67
CA ALA A 97 1.01 -0.36 8.63
C ALA A 97 -0.05 0.67 8.17
N SER A 98 -1.33 0.41 8.48
CA SER A 98 -2.46 1.33 8.30
C SER A 98 -2.25 2.73 8.87
N LYS A 99 -1.40 2.88 9.87
CA LYS A 99 -1.15 4.15 10.54
C LYS A 99 -0.36 5.13 9.69
N TYR A 100 0.37 4.63 8.69
CA TYR A 100 1.41 5.37 7.99
C TYR A 100 0.94 6.07 6.72
N SER A 101 -0.23 5.73 6.19
CA SER A 101 -0.70 6.21 4.88
C SER A 101 -1.87 7.20 4.94
N ARG A 102 -1.95 8.02 3.88
CA ARG A 102 -3.09 8.85 3.48
C ARG A 102 -3.43 8.59 2.02
N ALA A 103 -4.61 9.06 1.61
CA ALA A 103 -4.97 9.18 0.22
C ALA A 103 -4.00 10.11 -0.52
N ILE A 104 -3.94 9.96 -1.85
CA ILE A 104 -3.12 10.86 -2.69
C ILE A 104 -3.56 12.33 -2.68
N ASP A 105 -4.82 12.60 -2.33
CA ASP A 105 -5.37 13.94 -2.17
C ASP A 105 -5.20 14.49 -0.73
N GLY A 106 -4.51 13.74 0.14
CA GLY A 106 -4.25 14.11 1.53
C GLY A 106 -5.37 13.77 2.51
N THR A 107 -6.51 13.24 2.03
CA THR A 107 -7.59 12.76 2.89
C THR A 107 -7.18 11.49 3.65
N ALA A 108 -7.81 11.24 4.80
CA ALA A 108 -7.51 10.06 5.60
C ALA A 108 -8.13 8.78 5.04
N GLY A 109 -9.27 8.92 4.37
CA GLY A 109 -10.05 7.82 3.84
C GLY A 109 -9.56 7.36 2.47
N HIS A 110 -9.07 6.12 2.38
CA HIS A 110 -8.48 5.60 1.14
C HIS A 110 -8.41 4.08 1.11
N LEU A 111 -8.19 3.55 -0.09
CA LEU A 111 -7.81 2.15 -0.27
C LEU A 111 -6.41 1.94 0.32
N LEU A 112 -6.34 1.20 1.42
CA LEU A 112 -5.13 0.96 2.19
C LEU A 112 -4.39 -0.30 1.75
N ALA A 113 -5.11 -1.34 1.35
CA ALA A 113 -4.58 -2.53 0.69
C ALA A 113 -5.32 -2.75 -0.61
N THR A 114 -4.59 -2.81 -1.71
CA THR A 114 -5.08 -3.45 -2.94
C THR A 114 -4.60 -4.88 -2.96
N SER A 115 -5.49 -5.83 -3.24
CA SER A 115 -5.10 -7.24 -3.43
C SER A 115 -6.06 -7.96 -4.36
N VAL A 116 -5.66 -9.16 -4.77
CA VAL A 116 -6.48 -10.07 -5.59
C VAL A 116 -7.59 -10.80 -4.82
N TYR A 117 -7.64 -10.64 -3.50
CA TYR A 117 -8.56 -11.42 -2.64
C TYR A 117 -9.25 -10.60 -1.53
N VAL A 118 -8.84 -9.34 -1.31
CA VAL A 118 -9.48 -8.39 -0.40
C VAL A 118 -9.03 -6.96 -0.68
N LEU A 119 -9.98 -6.04 -0.83
CA LEU A 119 -9.68 -4.61 -0.75
C LEU A 119 -9.88 -4.18 0.69
N ARG A 120 -8.87 -3.57 1.31
CA ARG A 120 -9.01 -3.01 2.67
C ARG A 120 -8.88 -1.50 2.61
N SER A 121 -9.85 -0.79 3.19
CA SER A 121 -9.87 0.67 3.18
C SER A 121 -9.78 1.22 4.58
N LYS A 122 -8.90 2.21 4.79
CA LYS A 122 -8.95 3.05 5.98
C LYS A 122 -10.08 4.05 5.80
N VAL A 123 -10.97 4.17 6.78
CA VAL A 123 -12.07 5.15 6.75
C VAL A 123 -11.94 6.23 7.83
N TRP A 124 -11.22 5.95 8.91
CA TRP A 124 -10.99 6.84 10.06
C TRP A 124 -9.79 6.29 10.86
N PRO A 125 -9.08 7.02 11.76
CA PRO A 125 -9.11 8.47 12.05
C PRO A 125 -8.39 9.36 11.05
N GLU A 126 -8.59 10.69 11.19
CA GLU A 126 -7.93 11.73 10.37
C GLU A 126 -6.57 12.17 10.92
N GLU A 127 -6.30 11.84 12.18
CA GLU A 127 -5.13 12.23 12.93
C GLU A 127 -3.85 11.58 12.39
N SER A 128 -2.71 12.21 12.63
CA SER A 128 -1.40 11.67 12.27
C SER A 128 -0.87 10.74 13.36
N TYR A 129 -0.05 9.77 12.95
CA TYR A 129 0.60 8.82 13.81
C TYR A 129 1.99 9.31 14.25
N ASP A 130 2.27 9.26 15.55
CA ASP A 130 3.60 9.51 16.09
C ASP A 130 4.29 8.16 16.44
N PRO A 131 5.33 7.76 15.70
CA PRO A 131 6.05 6.50 15.94
C PRO A 131 6.84 6.50 17.25
N LEU A 132 7.16 7.66 17.83
CA LEU A 132 7.89 7.76 19.10
C LEU A 132 6.99 7.55 20.33
N ARG A 133 5.67 7.58 20.17
CA ARG A 133 4.70 7.28 21.25
C ARG A 133 4.89 5.88 21.85
N TYR A 134 5.60 4.99 21.15
CA TYR A 134 5.84 3.62 21.56
C TYR A 134 7.24 3.40 22.17
N ASP A 135 7.95 4.48 22.54
CA ASP A 135 9.16 4.36 23.35
C ASP A 135 8.81 3.73 24.72
N ASN A 136 9.33 2.53 24.97
CA ASN A 136 9.01 1.69 26.15
C ASN A 136 7.55 1.21 26.25
N PHE A 137 6.85 1.05 25.12
CA PHE A 137 5.52 0.43 25.11
C PHE A 137 5.60 -1.04 25.54
N ASP A 138 4.95 -1.39 26.64
CA ASP A 138 4.69 -2.77 27.02
C ASP A 138 3.43 -3.27 26.30
N PRO A 139 3.54 -4.21 25.33
CA PRO A 139 2.37 -4.71 24.62
C PRO A 139 1.38 -5.50 25.49
N ALA A 140 1.77 -5.94 26.68
CA ALA A 140 0.87 -6.61 27.62
C ALA A 140 -0.03 -5.63 28.40
N THR A 141 0.41 -4.39 28.60
CA THR A 141 -0.28 -3.42 29.48
C THR A 141 -0.58 -2.07 28.83
N GLY A 142 0.06 -1.77 27.70
CA GLY A 142 -0.03 -0.50 27.00
C GLY A 142 -1.35 -0.31 26.26
N VAL A 143 -1.96 0.86 26.41
CA VAL A 143 -3.18 1.22 25.70
C VAL A 143 -2.87 1.58 24.25
N ARG A 144 -3.48 0.87 23.30
CA ARG A 144 -3.45 1.19 21.86
C ARG A 144 -4.47 2.29 21.59
N ASP A 145 -4.10 3.53 21.91
CA ASP A 145 -4.97 4.72 21.86
C ASP A 145 -5.31 5.24 20.45
N TRP A 146 -4.64 4.74 19.42
CA TRP A 146 -4.88 5.12 18.04
C TRP A 146 -4.96 3.88 17.15
N THR A 147 -6.15 3.50 16.66
CA THR A 147 -6.32 2.37 15.75
C THR A 147 -7.24 2.76 14.59
N THR A 148 -6.80 2.49 13.36
CA THR A 148 -7.61 2.78 12.18
C THR A 148 -8.88 1.95 12.15
N LYS A 149 -9.97 2.55 11.68
CA LYS A 149 -11.19 1.84 11.30
C LYS A 149 -11.10 1.39 9.85
N LEU A 150 -11.49 0.15 9.61
CA LEU A 150 -11.41 -0.51 8.32
C LEU A 150 -12.80 -0.81 7.75
N LEU A 151 -12.89 -0.71 6.43
CA LEU A 151 -13.98 -1.21 5.60
C LEU A 151 -13.37 -2.07 4.49
N ASN A 152 -13.88 -3.28 4.33
CA ASN A 152 -13.32 -4.30 3.45
C ASN A 152 -14.29 -4.66 2.32
N VAL A 153 -13.74 -5.07 1.18
CA VAL A 153 -14.48 -5.68 0.08
C VAL A 153 -13.83 -7.02 -0.24
N ARG A 154 -14.61 -8.10 -0.34
CA ARG A 154 -14.12 -9.44 -0.65
C ARG A 154 -14.74 -9.98 -1.96
N PRO A 155 -13.99 -10.81 -2.71
CA PRO A 155 -14.49 -11.45 -3.91
C PRO A 155 -15.51 -12.53 -3.56
N ASP A 156 -15.94 -13.22 -4.61
CA ASP A 156 -16.78 -14.41 -4.55
C ASP A 156 -16.20 -15.49 -3.63
N ARG A 157 -17.02 -16.50 -3.35
CA ARG A 157 -16.74 -17.64 -2.44
C ARG A 157 -16.56 -17.30 -0.96
N PHE A 158 -16.05 -16.12 -0.58
CA PHE A 158 -15.87 -15.76 0.83
C PHE A 158 -17.20 -15.71 1.61
N ILE A 159 -18.30 -15.32 0.98
CA ILE A 159 -19.62 -15.34 1.63
C ILE A 159 -20.01 -16.77 2.05
N GLY A 160 -19.69 -17.75 1.20
CA GLY A 160 -19.93 -19.16 1.45
C GLY A 160 -18.93 -19.72 2.44
N ALA A 161 -17.65 -19.36 2.31
CA ALA A 161 -16.57 -19.80 3.17
C ALA A 161 -16.72 -19.38 4.63
N ASP A 162 -17.31 -18.21 4.89
CA ASP A 162 -17.50 -17.69 6.24
C ASP A 162 -18.67 -18.39 6.99
N TRP A 163 -19.41 -19.32 6.35
CA TRP A 163 -20.45 -20.16 6.98
C TRP A 163 -21.45 -19.41 7.87
N GLY A 164 -21.87 -18.22 7.45
CA GLY A 164 -22.80 -17.37 8.21
C GLY A 164 -22.15 -16.52 9.31
N ASN A 165 -20.86 -16.68 9.58
CA ASN A 165 -20.06 -15.83 10.48
C ASN A 165 -19.49 -14.62 9.74
N TRP A 166 -20.36 -13.88 9.05
CA TRP A 166 -19.95 -12.77 8.20
C TRP A 166 -19.47 -11.57 9.01
N SER A 167 -18.41 -10.92 8.53
CA SER A 167 -17.83 -9.75 9.17
C SER A 167 -18.66 -8.49 8.86
N ALA A 168 -18.94 -7.68 9.90
CA ALA A 168 -19.79 -6.48 9.76
C ALA A 168 -19.14 -5.39 8.88
N ASP A 169 -17.82 -5.37 8.79
CA ASP A 169 -17.01 -4.44 8.01
C ASP A 169 -16.77 -4.89 6.56
N THR A 170 -17.34 -6.01 6.13
CA THR A 170 -17.06 -6.58 4.81
C THR A 170 -18.25 -6.49 3.88
N ILE A 171 -18.02 -5.89 2.72
CA ILE A 171 -18.87 -5.98 1.53
C ILE A 171 -18.47 -7.26 0.79
N TYR A 172 -19.38 -8.23 0.71
CA TYR A 172 -19.17 -9.47 -0.04
C TYR A 172 -19.74 -9.30 -1.44
N THR A 173 -18.97 -9.71 -2.46
CA THR A 173 -19.34 -9.54 -3.86
C THR A 173 -19.38 -10.87 -4.60
N ASP A 174 -19.98 -10.89 -5.79
CA ASP A 174 -19.92 -12.02 -6.72
C ASP A 174 -18.74 -11.93 -7.72
N ILE A 175 -17.84 -10.96 -7.53
CA ILE A 175 -16.68 -10.75 -8.40
C ILE A 175 -15.61 -11.79 -8.09
N GLN A 176 -15.12 -12.50 -9.09
CA GLN A 176 -14.08 -13.50 -8.92
C GLN A 176 -12.76 -12.89 -8.42
N GLY A 177 -12.12 -13.52 -7.42
CA GLY A 177 -10.76 -13.16 -7.00
C GLY A 177 -9.76 -13.30 -8.15
N GLY A 178 -8.80 -12.39 -8.26
CA GLY A 178 -7.89 -12.31 -9.43
C GLY A 178 -8.47 -11.55 -10.63
N SER A 179 -9.71 -11.04 -10.57
CA SER A 179 -10.38 -10.38 -11.69
C SER A 179 -11.04 -9.04 -11.30
N GLY A 180 -11.54 -8.27 -12.27
CA GLY A 180 -12.29 -7.03 -12.01
C GLY A 180 -11.51 -6.02 -11.15
N ILE A 181 -12.04 -5.67 -9.97
CA ILE A 181 -11.36 -4.80 -8.99
C ILE A 181 -10.28 -5.54 -8.18
N PHE A 182 -10.28 -6.88 -8.22
CA PHE A 182 -9.38 -7.80 -7.51
C PHE A 182 -8.27 -8.35 -8.44
N GLY A 183 -7.70 -7.53 -9.32
CA GLY A 183 -6.61 -7.96 -10.21
C GLY A 183 -6.91 -7.89 -11.70
N GLY A 184 -8.09 -7.39 -12.09
CA GLY A 184 -8.37 -7.05 -13.49
C GLY A 184 -7.98 -5.62 -13.87
N LYS A 185 -8.48 -5.15 -15.02
CA LYS A 185 -8.23 -3.79 -15.54
C LYS A 185 -8.83 -2.67 -14.69
N SER A 186 -9.77 -2.99 -13.80
CA SER A 186 -10.35 -2.05 -12.82
C SER A 186 -9.68 -2.11 -11.45
N SER A 187 -8.54 -2.81 -11.31
CA SER A 187 -7.82 -2.84 -10.04
C SER A 187 -7.34 -1.43 -9.66
N LEU A 188 -7.50 -1.11 -8.37
CA LEU A 188 -7.16 0.18 -7.81
C LEU A 188 -5.76 0.14 -7.19
N PRO A 189 -5.00 1.24 -7.21
CA PRO A 189 -3.77 1.32 -6.46
C PRO A 189 -4.01 1.64 -4.97
N THR A 190 -3.09 1.22 -4.11
CA THR A 190 -3.00 1.70 -2.72
C THR A 190 -2.97 3.24 -2.69
N GLY A 191 -3.68 3.89 -1.77
CA GLY A 191 -3.77 5.34 -1.69
C GLY A 191 -4.88 5.96 -2.57
N ALA A 192 -5.63 5.16 -3.33
CA ALA A 192 -6.82 5.63 -4.03
C ALA A 192 -7.82 6.26 -3.03
N PRO A 193 -8.21 7.54 -3.19
CA PRO A 193 -9.13 8.20 -2.27
C PRO A 193 -10.48 7.49 -2.24
N LEU A 194 -11.06 7.36 -1.05
CA LEU A 194 -12.40 6.81 -0.84
C LEU A 194 -13.36 7.93 -0.46
N SER A 195 -14.47 8.01 -1.20
CA SER A 195 -15.54 8.99 -0.99
C SER A 195 -16.88 8.30 -0.82
N TYR A 196 -17.82 9.01 -0.20
CA TYR A 196 -19.23 8.63 -0.13
C TYR A 196 -20.11 9.70 -0.77
N PHE A 197 -21.28 9.30 -1.26
CA PHE A 197 -22.26 10.26 -1.75
C PHE A 197 -23.12 10.77 -0.59
N ASP A 198 -23.06 12.07 -0.33
CA ASP A 198 -23.90 12.75 0.63
C ASP A 198 -25.19 13.21 -0.04
N GLU A 199 -26.31 12.57 0.29
CA GLU A 199 -27.62 12.86 -0.31
C GLU A 199 -28.15 14.26 0.08
N THR A 200 -27.72 14.84 1.20
CA THR A 200 -28.18 16.19 1.59
C THR A 200 -27.47 17.26 0.78
N LYS A 201 -26.17 17.08 0.54
CA LYS A 201 -25.33 18.01 -0.22
C LYS A 201 -25.30 17.71 -1.71
N GLN A 202 -25.84 16.56 -2.14
CA GLN A 202 -25.80 16.06 -3.52
C GLN A 202 -24.37 16.04 -4.09
N ALA A 203 -23.42 15.57 -3.28
CA ALA A 203 -22.00 15.63 -3.60
C ALA A 203 -21.22 14.42 -3.05
N TRP A 204 -20.12 14.10 -3.73
CA TRP A 204 -19.14 13.14 -3.23
C TRP A 204 -18.20 13.83 -2.23
N LEU A 205 -18.13 13.28 -1.02
CA LEU A 205 -17.29 13.80 0.07
C LEU A 205 -16.30 12.74 0.56
N PRO A 206 -15.16 13.13 1.14
CA PRO A 206 -14.22 12.17 1.73
C PRO A 206 -14.90 11.28 2.77
N ILE A 207 -14.66 9.96 2.70
CA ILE A 207 -15.35 9.00 3.58
C ILE A 207 -15.12 9.27 5.07
N ALA A 208 -13.98 9.85 5.44
CA ALA A 208 -13.67 10.18 6.82
C ALA A 208 -14.65 11.20 7.44
N GLU A 209 -15.31 12.03 6.62
CA GLU A 209 -16.32 12.96 7.13
C GLU A 209 -17.56 12.25 7.67
N HIS A 210 -17.98 11.15 7.04
CA HIS A 210 -19.11 10.32 7.48
C HIS A 210 -18.88 9.75 8.89
N PHE A 211 -17.63 9.32 9.16
CA PHE A 211 -17.26 8.70 10.43
C PHE A 211 -16.77 9.68 11.49
N ARG A 212 -16.64 10.98 11.19
CA ARG A 212 -16.04 11.97 12.09
C ARG A 212 -16.82 12.14 13.40
N ALA A 213 -18.14 12.22 13.31
CA ALA A 213 -19.01 12.38 14.49
C ALA A 213 -19.29 11.05 15.20
N ASN A 214 -19.28 9.95 14.47
CA ASN A 214 -19.50 8.61 14.99
C ASN A 214 -18.63 7.59 14.22
N PRO A 215 -17.46 7.21 14.76
CA PRO A 215 -16.58 6.22 14.14
C PRO A 215 -17.19 4.82 14.00
N ASP A 216 -18.30 4.54 14.70
CA ASP A 216 -19.03 3.28 14.67
C ASP A 216 -20.32 3.36 13.83
N ALA A 217 -20.52 4.45 13.06
CA ALA A 217 -21.64 4.55 12.13
C ALA A 217 -21.63 3.39 11.10
N ALA A 218 -22.80 3.01 10.60
CA ALA A 218 -22.88 2.08 9.48
C ALA A 218 -22.23 2.72 8.22
N PRO A 219 -21.53 1.95 7.37
CA PRO A 219 -21.01 2.45 6.12
C PRO A 219 -22.12 3.01 5.22
N PRO A 220 -21.85 4.11 4.48
CA PRO A 220 -22.85 4.70 3.59
C PRO A 220 -23.16 3.78 2.41
N GLN A 221 -24.32 3.99 1.77
CA GLN A 221 -24.76 3.15 0.65
C GLN A 221 -23.87 3.32 -0.57
N LYS A 222 -23.58 4.55 -1.01
CA LYS A 222 -22.79 4.80 -2.22
C LYS A 222 -21.35 5.12 -1.86
N LEU A 223 -20.42 4.29 -2.33
CA LEU A 223 -18.99 4.43 -2.15
C LEU A 223 -18.31 4.64 -3.50
N ARG A 224 -17.26 5.45 -3.56
CA ARG A 224 -16.47 5.67 -4.76
C ARG A 224 -14.99 5.73 -4.44
N PHE A 225 -14.22 4.88 -5.11
CA PHE A 225 -12.77 5.01 -5.23
C PHE A 225 -12.42 5.71 -6.53
N THR A 226 -11.34 6.51 -6.52
CA THR A 226 -10.82 7.13 -7.75
C THR A 226 -9.42 6.64 -8.04
N ALA A 227 -9.24 6.06 -9.24
CA ALA A 227 -7.94 5.62 -9.74
C ALA A 227 -7.20 6.80 -10.37
N TYR A 228 -5.90 6.90 -10.06
CA TYR A 228 -5.02 7.89 -10.66
C TYR A 228 -3.78 7.24 -11.24
N LYS A 229 -3.27 7.86 -12.30
CA LYS A 229 -1.97 7.60 -12.89
C LYS A 229 -0.97 8.65 -12.38
N PRO A 230 0.17 8.22 -11.81
CA PRO A 230 1.24 9.13 -11.41
C PRO A 230 2.07 9.57 -12.62
N LEU A 231 2.43 10.85 -12.66
CA LEU A 231 3.38 11.41 -13.62
C LEU A 231 4.49 12.15 -12.85
N VAL A 232 5.62 11.48 -12.70
CA VAL A 232 6.85 12.06 -12.14
C VAL A 232 7.61 12.69 -13.30
N ARG A 233 7.84 14.01 -13.26
CA ARG A 233 8.52 14.74 -14.34
C ARG A 233 7.93 14.45 -15.74
N ASN A 234 6.60 14.34 -15.82
CA ASN A 234 5.82 14.03 -17.03
C ASN A 234 5.93 12.59 -17.57
N ALA A 235 6.49 11.65 -16.80
CA ALA A 235 6.50 10.24 -17.13
C ALA A 235 5.90 9.40 -16.01
N ALA A 236 5.14 8.36 -16.36
CA ALA A 236 4.74 7.34 -15.39
C ALA A 236 5.89 6.35 -15.20
N PRO A 237 6.19 5.91 -13.96
CA PRO A 237 7.08 4.79 -13.72
C PRO A 237 6.60 3.54 -14.44
N THR A 238 7.51 2.82 -15.06
CA THR A 238 7.18 1.59 -15.80
C THR A 238 7.73 0.35 -15.11
N THR A 239 8.76 0.50 -14.27
CA THR A 239 9.35 -0.64 -13.55
C THR A 239 9.86 -0.26 -12.16
N LEU A 240 9.91 -1.26 -11.29
CA LEU A 240 10.73 -1.27 -10.08
C LEU A 240 11.78 -2.36 -10.23
N GLU A 241 13.03 -2.07 -9.91
CA GLU A 241 14.12 -3.05 -9.97
C GLU A 241 14.82 -3.13 -8.62
N PHE A 242 14.96 -4.35 -8.11
CA PHE A 242 15.56 -4.66 -6.83
C PHE A 242 16.83 -5.47 -7.08
N GLU A 243 17.97 -4.92 -6.68
CA GLU A 243 19.22 -5.67 -6.55
C GLU A 243 19.12 -6.56 -5.29
N ASN A 244 19.01 -7.88 -5.49
CA ASN A 244 18.62 -8.83 -4.44
C ASN A 244 19.81 -9.29 -3.59
N TRP A 245 20.44 -8.36 -2.88
CA TRP A 245 21.52 -8.61 -1.92
C TRP A 245 21.62 -7.49 -0.87
N ALA A 246 22.07 -7.82 0.33
CA ALA A 246 22.57 -6.88 1.33
C ALA A 246 24.10 -6.88 1.35
N ALA A 247 24.70 -5.86 1.98
CA ALA A 247 26.15 -5.84 2.20
C ALA A 247 26.60 -7.06 3.01
N GLY A 248 27.62 -7.78 2.52
CA GLY A 248 28.13 -9.02 3.09
C GLY A 248 27.60 -10.29 2.42
N ASP A 249 26.50 -10.21 1.67
CA ASP A 249 25.95 -11.36 0.96
C ASP A 249 26.86 -11.81 -0.18
N THR A 250 26.88 -13.12 -0.43
CA THR A 250 27.45 -13.70 -1.65
C THR A 250 26.31 -14.23 -2.53
N VAL A 251 26.14 -13.64 -3.70
CA VAL A 251 25.11 -14.03 -4.68
C VAL A 251 25.82 -14.31 -6.00
N ALA A 252 25.42 -15.37 -6.72
CA ALA A 252 26.02 -15.75 -8.01
C ALA A 252 27.57 -15.65 -8.05
N GLY A 253 28.24 -16.15 -7.00
CA GLY A 253 29.70 -16.20 -6.90
C GLY A 253 30.41 -14.89 -6.54
N LYS A 254 29.68 -13.80 -6.27
CA LYS A 254 30.25 -12.49 -5.91
C LYS A 254 29.79 -12.08 -4.52
N THR A 255 30.75 -11.69 -3.68
CA THR A 255 30.46 -11.04 -2.40
C THR A 255 30.28 -9.54 -2.60
N HIS A 256 29.21 -8.98 -2.02
CA HIS A 256 28.86 -7.57 -2.18
C HIS A 256 29.29 -6.75 -0.96
N ASP A 257 30.02 -5.66 -1.21
CA ASP A 257 30.48 -4.73 -0.16
C ASP A 257 29.41 -3.70 0.25
N ARG A 258 28.36 -3.57 -0.56
CA ARG A 258 27.28 -2.60 -0.41
C ARG A 258 25.93 -3.26 -0.65
N ASN A 259 24.91 -2.70 -0.01
CA ASN A 259 23.52 -3.08 -0.24
C ASN A 259 23.13 -2.89 -1.70
N GLY A 260 22.32 -3.82 -2.20
CA GLY A 260 21.62 -3.68 -3.45
C GLY A 260 20.69 -2.46 -3.41
N GLY A 261 20.64 -1.72 -4.51
CA GLY A 261 19.72 -0.61 -4.69
C GLY A 261 18.34 -1.05 -5.16
N ILE A 262 17.38 -0.16 -4.94
CA ILE A 262 16.03 -0.23 -5.47
C ILE A 262 15.86 0.93 -6.42
N TYR A 263 15.48 0.64 -7.66
CA TYR A 263 15.42 1.61 -8.74
C TYR A 263 14.01 1.73 -9.30
N VAL A 264 13.62 2.96 -9.60
CA VAL A 264 12.41 3.26 -10.37
C VAL A 264 12.81 3.50 -11.81
N GLY A 265 12.25 2.72 -12.72
CA GLY A 265 12.43 2.87 -14.15
C GLY A 265 11.31 3.69 -14.78
N TYR A 266 11.67 4.47 -15.79
CA TYR A 266 10.75 5.27 -16.59
C TYR A 266 10.87 4.89 -18.07
N ALA A 267 9.85 5.26 -18.85
CA ALA A 267 9.93 5.20 -20.30
C ALA A 267 11.21 5.92 -20.80
N ARG A 268 11.90 5.32 -21.79
CA ARG A 268 13.22 5.75 -22.33
C ARG A 268 14.44 5.38 -21.47
N GLY A 269 14.28 4.53 -20.47
CA GLY A 269 15.41 3.85 -19.79
C GLY A 269 16.06 4.64 -18.66
N GLU A 270 15.50 5.79 -18.26
CA GLU A 270 15.93 6.47 -17.04
C GLU A 270 15.64 5.57 -15.83
N LYS A 271 16.66 5.30 -15.01
CA LYS A 271 16.54 4.59 -13.73
C LYS A 271 17.00 5.49 -12.59
N ARG A 272 16.27 5.51 -11.48
CA ARG A 272 16.61 6.28 -10.29
C ARG A 272 16.58 5.42 -9.03
N ARG A 273 17.70 5.38 -8.30
CA ARG A 273 17.78 4.71 -7.00
C ARG A 273 16.97 5.47 -5.96
N ILE A 274 16.11 4.78 -5.23
CA ILE A 274 15.21 5.36 -4.21
C ILE A 274 15.41 4.76 -2.81
N ALA A 275 15.99 3.56 -2.73
CA ALA A 275 16.19 2.83 -1.48
C ALA A 275 17.22 1.70 -1.64
N ASP A 276 17.46 0.99 -0.54
CA ASP A 276 18.41 -0.11 -0.44
C ASP A 276 17.75 -1.38 0.10
N VAL A 277 18.23 -2.53 -0.35
CA VAL A 277 17.92 -3.85 0.18
C VAL A 277 18.81 -4.13 1.38
N VAL A 278 18.20 -4.38 2.53
CA VAL A 278 18.90 -4.68 3.80
C VAL A 278 18.79 -6.15 4.21
N GLN A 279 17.88 -6.89 3.58
CA GLN A 279 17.85 -8.35 3.59
C GLN A 279 17.30 -8.81 2.24
N ARG A 280 17.97 -9.78 1.63
CA ARG A 280 17.55 -10.32 0.33
C ARG A 280 16.50 -11.43 0.48
N VAL A 281 15.73 -11.67 -0.58
CA VAL A 281 14.93 -12.89 -0.70
C VAL A 281 15.80 -14.04 -1.19
N GLN A 282 15.64 -15.20 -0.57
CA GLN A 282 16.36 -16.44 -0.84
C GLN A 282 15.42 -17.65 -0.98
N GLY A 283 14.12 -17.44 -0.81
CA GLY A 283 13.13 -18.50 -0.81
C GLY A 283 11.72 -17.99 -1.05
N THR A 284 10.78 -18.91 -1.05
CA THR A 284 9.34 -18.65 -1.11
C THR A 284 8.64 -19.25 0.11
N GLY A 285 7.45 -18.74 0.41
CA GLY A 285 6.60 -19.24 1.48
C GLY A 285 5.13 -19.25 1.09
N ARG A 286 4.30 -19.73 2.02
CA ARG A 286 2.84 -19.78 1.85
C ARG A 286 2.23 -18.45 2.30
N PHE A 287 1.88 -17.59 1.35
CA PHE A 287 1.21 -16.32 1.62
C PHE A 287 -0.27 -16.41 1.22
N GLY A 288 -1.17 -16.08 2.12
CA GLY A 288 -2.61 -16.06 1.80
C GLY A 288 -2.90 -15.01 0.74
N GLY A 289 -3.70 -15.38 -0.26
CA GLY A 289 -3.97 -14.54 -1.41
C GLY A 289 -3.25 -14.99 -2.68
N THR A 290 -2.08 -15.65 -2.56
CA THR A 290 -1.34 -16.13 -3.75
C THR A 290 -2.10 -17.20 -4.52
N GLU A 291 -3.04 -17.91 -3.87
CA GLU A 291 -3.92 -18.86 -4.55
C GLU A 291 -4.87 -18.18 -5.56
N PHE A 292 -5.14 -16.88 -5.41
CA PHE A 292 -5.96 -16.08 -6.34
C PHE A 292 -5.13 -15.33 -7.40
N ALA A 293 -3.81 -15.53 -7.41
CA ALA A 293 -2.90 -14.84 -8.32
C ALA A 293 -2.22 -15.83 -9.26
N HIS A 294 -1.83 -15.34 -10.43
CA HIS A 294 -1.02 -16.10 -11.38
C HIS A 294 0.47 -16.02 -11.03
N ILE A 295 1.26 -16.95 -11.57
CA ILE A 295 2.73 -16.93 -11.44
C ILE A 295 3.26 -15.58 -11.96
N GLY A 296 4.04 -14.90 -11.13
CA GLY A 296 4.60 -13.60 -11.47
C GLY A 296 3.70 -12.41 -11.13
N GLN A 297 2.42 -12.61 -10.83
CA GLN A 297 1.49 -11.52 -10.53
C GLN A 297 1.76 -10.93 -9.13
N MET A 298 1.61 -9.61 -9.00
CA MET A 298 1.52 -8.97 -7.69
C MET A 298 0.16 -9.29 -7.08
N ASP A 299 0.13 -10.07 -6.00
CA ASP A 299 -1.14 -10.43 -5.34
C ASP A 299 -1.65 -9.30 -4.45
N THR A 300 -0.76 -8.55 -3.80
CA THR A 300 -1.12 -7.53 -2.79
C THR A 300 -0.10 -6.41 -2.76
N ASN A 301 -0.58 -5.19 -2.54
CA ASN A 301 0.21 -4.05 -2.11
C ASN A 301 -0.49 -3.30 -0.97
N HIS A 302 0.28 -2.97 0.07
CA HIS A 302 -0.14 -2.08 1.15
C HIS A 302 1.09 -1.41 1.80
N PRO A 303 0.91 -0.45 2.73
CA PRO A 303 2.02 0.27 3.35
C PRO A 303 3.12 -0.55 4.02
N GLY A 304 2.86 -1.82 4.34
CA GLY A 304 3.77 -2.72 5.05
C GLY A 304 4.26 -3.90 4.22
N ALA A 305 3.69 -4.17 3.04
CA ALA A 305 4.14 -5.26 2.18
C ALA A 305 3.70 -5.09 0.73
N MET A 306 4.53 -5.61 -0.17
CA MET A 306 4.18 -5.96 -1.54
C MET A 306 4.43 -7.46 -1.72
N THR A 307 3.40 -8.23 -2.03
CA THR A 307 3.47 -9.69 -2.14
C THR A 307 3.32 -10.11 -3.60
N PHE A 308 4.10 -11.13 -3.99
CA PHE A 308 4.08 -11.71 -5.33
C PHE A 308 3.85 -13.21 -5.26
N ALA A 309 3.04 -13.70 -6.18
CA ALA A 309 2.78 -15.13 -6.33
C ALA A 309 3.82 -15.81 -7.23
N THR A 310 4.30 -16.95 -6.78
CA THR A 310 5.11 -17.89 -7.56
C THR A 310 4.37 -19.20 -7.83
N SER A 311 3.23 -19.43 -7.18
CA SER A 311 2.37 -20.60 -7.42
C SER A 311 1.37 -20.34 -8.57
N PRO A 312 0.86 -21.40 -9.22
CA PRO A 312 -0.26 -21.29 -10.14
C PRO A 312 -1.52 -20.72 -9.46
N TYR A 313 -2.39 -20.12 -10.28
CA TYR A 313 -3.73 -19.75 -9.85
C TYR A 313 -4.55 -21.01 -9.53
N ASP A 314 -5.12 -21.06 -8.33
CA ASP A 314 -6.02 -22.14 -7.86
C ASP A 314 -7.44 -21.59 -7.57
N GLY A 315 -7.54 -20.31 -7.22
CA GLY A 315 -8.74 -19.66 -6.71
C GLY A 315 -8.87 -19.83 -5.20
N PHE A 316 -10.10 -19.73 -4.69
CA PHE A 316 -10.36 -19.92 -3.26
C PHE A 316 -10.01 -21.36 -2.83
N SER A 317 -9.07 -21.51 -1.90
CA SER A 317 -8.67 -22.81 -1.35
C SER A 317 -8.31 -22.74 0.13
N TRP A 318 -8.67 -23.79 0.86
CA TRP A 318 -8.23 -23.99 2.25
C TRP A 318 -6.90 -24.75 2.33
N ASP A 319 -6.45 -25.35 1.23
CA ASP A 319 -5.17 -26.05 1.19
C ASP A 319 -4.03 -25.03 1.10
N GLU A 320 -3.32 -24.80 2.20
CA GLU A 320 -2.17 -23.90 2.17
C GLU A 320 -1.05 -24.37 1.23
N ASN A 321 -1.06 -25.64 0.80
CA ASN A 321 -0.05 -26.19 -0.10
C ASN A 321 -0.23 -25.75 -1.55
N VAL A 322 -1.33 -25.09 -1.93
CA VAL A 322 -1.45 -24.49 -3.27
C VAL A 322 -0.80 -23.10 -3.35
N ARG A 323 -0.37 -22.54 -2.22
CA ARG A 323 0.18 -21.19 -2.11
C ARG A 323 1.69 -21.19 -2.32
N GLY A 324 2.21 -20.11 -2.87
CA GLY A 324 3.64 -19.88 -3.02
C GLY A 324 3.92 -18.44 -3.41
N GLY A 325 4.85 -17.79 -2.73
CA GLY A 325 5.24 -16.43 -3.04
C GLY A 325 6.36 -15.89 -2.16
N PHE A 326 6.64 -14.61 -2.30
CA PHE A 326 7.54 -13.86 -1.42
C PHE A 326 6.99 -12.45 -1.18
N GLN A 327 7.54 -11.77 -0.18
CA GLN A 327 7.16 -10.40 0.14
C GLN A 327 8.35 -9.46 0.11
N ILE A 328 8.10 -8.24 -0.35
CA ILE A 328 8.94 -7.08 -0.15
C ILE A 328 8.34 -6.29 1.00
N VAL A 329 9.12 -5.97 2.04
CA VAL A 329 8.62 -5.30 3.26
C VAL A 329 9.55 -4.17 3.72
N PRO A 330 9.02 -3.06 4.28
CA PRO A 330 9.85 -2.00 4.84
C PRO A 330 10.55 -2.47 6.13
N ALA A 331 11.81 -2.07 6.33
CA ALA A 331 12.58 -2.40 7.52
C ALA A 331 11.94 -1.87 8.82
N ASN A 332 11.34 -0.67 8.77
CA ASN A 332 10.61 -0.14 9.94
C ASN A 332 9.42 -1.01 10.31
N HIS A 333 8.68 -1.53 9.31
CA HIS A 333 7.53 -2.40 9.52
C HIS A 333 7.96 -3.65 10.29
N VAL A 334 9.01 -4.31 9.81
CA VAL A 334 9.58 -5.50 10.45
C VAL A 334 10.05 -5.21 11.88
N LYS A 335 10.77 -4.11 12.09
CA LYS A 335 11.25 -3.70 13.41
C LYS A 335 10.13 -3.36 14.38
N PHE A 336 9.08 -2.70 13.90
CA PHE A 336 7.92 -2.38 14.70
C PHE A 336 7.17 -3.64 15.15
N LEU A 337 6.88 -4.57 14.23
CA LEU A 337 6.17 -5.81 14.55
C LEU A 337 6.99 -6.70 15.51
N SER A 338 8.30 -6.77 15.32
CA SER A 338 9.22 -7.45 16.24
C SER A 338 9.16 -6.85 17.65
N ASN A 339 9.28 -5.52 17.77
CA ASN A 339 9.33 -4.84 19.06
C ASN A 339 7.97 -4.80 19.77
N ASN A 340 6.89 -4.50 19.05
CA ASN A 340 5.57 -4.27 19.63
C ASN A 340 4.75 -5.56 19.76
N LEU A 341 4.89 -6.51 18.83
CA LEU A 341 4.02 -7.68 18.78
C LEU A 341 4.77 -8.98 19.02
N ASN A 342 6.07 -8.91 19.27
CA ASN A 342 6.97 -10.06 19.34
C ASN A 342 6.89 -10.95 18.08
N GLN A 343 6.55 -10.35 16.93
CA GLN A 343 6.43 -11.03 15.64
C GLN A 343 7.77 -11.01 14.91
N ASN A 344 8.65 -11.94 15.26
CA ASN A 344 10.00 -12.04 14.67
C ASN A 344 10.06 -12.88 13.39
N SER A 345 8.93 -13.06 12.69
CA SER A 345 8.84 -13.98 11.54
C SER A 345 9.56 -13.51 10.28
N PHE A 346 10.01 -12.26 10.19
CA PHE A 346 10.58 -11.68 8.97
C PHE A 346 12.12 -11.73 8.92
N MET A 347 12.78 -11.40 10.04
CA MET A 347 14.23 -11.22 10.10
C MET A 347 14.95 -12.56 9.99
N GLY A 348 15.94 -12.63 9.11
CA GLY A 348 16.72 -13.85 8.83
C GLY A 348 15.92 -14.95 8.11
N ARG A 349 14.71 -14.67 7.62
CA ARG A 349 13.89 -15.64 6.91
C ARG A 349 13.95 -15.44 5.38
N PRO A 350 14.00 -16.54 4.60
CA PRO A 350 14.34 -16.49 3.18
C PRO A 350 13.25 -15.88 2.29
N GLN A 351 12.00 -15.85 2.71
CA GLN A 351 10.87 -15.42 1.87
C GLN A 351 10.51 -13.92 1.96
N TRP A 352 11.35 -13.12 2.63
CA TRP A 352 11.17 -11.67 2.74
C TRP A 352 12.40 -10.91 2.26
N LEU A 353 12.19 -10.05 1.26
CA LEU A 353 13.11 -8.99 0.88
C LEU A 353 12.80 -7.75 1.74
N ILE A 354 13.73 -7.34 2.59
CA ILE A 354 13.55 -6.20 3.50
C ILE A 354 14.27 -4.99 2.94
N VAL A 355 13.58 -3.86 2.90
CA VAL A 355 14.06 -2.63 2.25
C VAL A 355 14.11 -1.46 3.22
N GLY A 356 15.12 -0.61 3.09
CA GLY A 356 15.29 0.59 3.89
C GLY A 356 15.72 1.80 3.05
N PRO A 357 15.77 2.99 3.66
CA PRO A 357 16.34 4.17 3.00
C PRO A 357 17.76 3.93 2.48
N ILE A 358 18.18 4.71 1.48
CA ILE A 358 19.54 4.62 0.95
C ILE A 358 20.58 4.82 2.08
N GLY A 359 21.55 3.91 2.15
CA GLY A 359 22.58 3.90 3.20
C GLY A 359 22.12 3.26 4.51
N ALA A 360 20.96 2.60 4.55
CA ALA A 360 20.54 1.84 5.71
C ALA A 360 21.55 0.73 6.05
N ASP A 361 21.87 0.58 7.33
CA ASP A 361 22.79 -0.46 7.82
C ASP A 361 22.02 -1.76 8.07
N PRO A 362 22.31 -2.87 7.35
CA PRO A 362 21.67 -4.16 7.59
C PRO A 362 21.82 -4.66 9.03
N LYS A 363 22.90 -4.28 9.73
CA LYS A 363 23.11 -4.69 11.13
C LYS A 363 22.06 -4.12 12.07
N ARG A 364 21.49 -2.95 11.75
CA ARG A 364 20.40 -2.35 12.53
C ARG A 364 19.11 -3.16 12.48
N LEU A 365 18.93 -4.01 11.47
CA LEU A 365 17.79 -4.92 11.43
C LEU A 365 17.81 -5.88 12.61
N PHE A 366 19.00 -6.36 12.99
CA PHE A 366 19.20 -7.34 14.06
C PHE A 366 19.53 -6.73 15.44
N ASP A 367 19.65 -5.40 15.53
CA ASP A 367 19.65 -4.72 16.83
C ASP A 367 18.25 -4.82 17.42
N GLU A 368 18.08 -5.36 18.62
CA GLU A 368 16.75 -5.57 19.22
C GLU A 368 15.99 -4.27 19.42
N ARG A 369 16.69 -3.15 19.64
CA ARG A 369 16.09 -1.86 19.97
C ARG A 369 15.31 -1.28 18.78
N TYR A 370 14.05 -0.90 19.02
CA TYR A 370 13.28 -0.13 18.05
C TYR A 370 13.66 1.36 18.04
N ILE A 371 14.04 1.91 19.20
CA ILE A 371 14.47 3.31 19.35
C ILE A 371 15.91 3.33 19.85
N ILE A 372 16.76 4.08 19.15
CA ILE A 372 18.19 4.26 19.42
C ILE A 372 18.46 5.76 19.43
N ASP A 373 18.99 6.26 20.55
CA ASP A 373 19.32 7.69 20.73
C ASP A 373 18.13 8.63 20.43
N GLY A 374 16.93 8.25 20.89
CA GLY A 374 15.70 9.03 20.73
C GLY A 374 15.13 9.03 19.30
N LYS A 375 15.60 8.14 18.42
CA LYS A 375 15.12 7.99 17.04
C LYS A 375 14.77 6.54 16.75
N THR A 376 13.79 6.31 15.89
CA THR A 376 13.50 4.96 15.40
C THR A 376 14.71 4.37 14.66
N SER A 377 14.95 3.06 14.79
CA SER A 377 16.11 2.37 14.22
C SER A 377 16.12 2.43 12.69
N PHE A 378 14.94 2.40 12.08
CA PHE A 378 14.67 2.76 10.69
C PHE A 378 13.65 3.88 10.64
N SER A 379 13.68 4.70 9.59
CA SER A 379 12.67 5.74 9.39
C SER A 379 11.33 5.10 9.00
N PRO A 380 10.24 5.34 9.75
CA PRO A 380 8.89 4.91 9.37
C PRO A 380 8.42 5.55 8.07
N GLY A 381 9.09 6.62 7.64
CA GLY A 381 8.83 7.30 6.39
C GLY A 381 8.90 6.36 5.21
N TRP A 382 9.65 5.25 5.28
CA TRP A 382 9.68 4.27 4.20
C TRP A 382 8.42 3.37 4.11
N GLU A 383 7.55 3.38 5.11
CA GLU A 383 6.22 2.76 5.03
C GLU A 383 5.25 3.70 4.30
N ALA A 384 4.32 3.13 3.53
CA ALA A 384 3.37 3.88 2.69
C ALA A 384 3.97 4.79 1.59
N ILE A 385 5.29 4.80 1.40
CA ILE A 385 5.94 5.64 0.40
C ILE A 385 5.84 5.03 -1.00
N ALA A 386 5.55 5.90 -1.97
CA ALA A 386 5.57 5.56 -3.38
C ALA A 386 7.01 5.44 -3.92
N PRO A 387 7.23 4.60 -4.93
CA PRO A 387 6.24 3.77 -5.65
C PRO A 387 6.05 2.37 -5.05
N VAL A 388 6.84 1.98 -4.04
CA VAL A 388 6.89 0.58 -3.58
C VAL A 388 5.69 0.25 -2.69
N PHE A 389 5.43 1.02 -1.64
CA PHE A 389 4.39 0.67 -0.66
C PHE A 389 3.13 1.55 -0.74
N GLY A 390 3.02 2.35 -1.79
CA GLY A 390 1.88 3.23 -2.01
C GLY A 390 1.73 3.70 -3.46
N MET A 391 0.51 4.13 -3.78
CA MET A 391 0.08 4.88 -4.96
C MET A 391 0.10 4.20 -6.33
N TYR A 392 1.15 3.46 -6.68
CA TYR A 392 1.45 3.22 -8.09
C TYR A 392 1.10 1.80 -8.54
N ALA A 393 1.58 0.80 -7.79
CA ALA A 393 1.41 -0.59 -8.17
C ALA A 393 -0.05 -1.03 -8.06
N ARG A 394 -0.48 -1.83 -9.04
CA ARG A 394 -1.83 -2.37 -9.19
C ARG A 394 -1.74 -3.87 -9.36
N THR A 395 -2.73 -4.61 -8.90
CA THR A 395 -2.72 -6.08 -9.04
C THR A 395 -3.15 -6.56 -10.42
N THR A 396 -3.36 -5.64 -11.38
CA THR A 396 -3.79 -5.95 -12.75
C THR A 396 -2.91 -7.01 -13.39
N PHE A 397 -3.52 -8.07 -13.91
CA PHE A 397 -2.84 -9.12 -14.66
C PHE A 397 -3.76 -9.71 -15.72
N ASP A 398 -3.21 -9.92 -16.90
CA ASP A 398 -3.82 -10.65 -18.01
C ASP A 398 -2.81 -11.71 -18.47
N PRO A 399 -3.07 -13.02 -18.21
CA PRO A 399 -2.15 -14.09 -18.61
C PRO A 399 -1.94 -14.18 -20.12
N ALA A 400 -2.83 -13.60 -20.94
CA ALA A 400 -2.70 -13.54 -22.38
C ALA A 400 -1.97 -12.27 -22.87
N ASN A 401 -1.77 -11.28 -22.00
CA ASN A 401 -1.18 -9.99 -22.37
C ASN A 401 -0.37 -9.36 -21.21
N LEU A 402 0.91 -9.74 -21.11
CA LEU A 402 1.80 -9.23 -20.08
C LEU A 402 2.10 -7.73 -20.21
N ASP A 403 1.98 -7.14 -21.40
CA ASP A 403 2.19 -5.70 -21.62
C ASP A 403 1.12 -4.84 -20.91
N GLU A 404 -0.03 -5.45 -20.58
CA GLU A 404 -1.10 -4.84 -19.78
C GLU A 404 -1.11 -5.35 -18.32
N SER A 405 -0.03 -5.98 -17.86
CA SER A 405 0.05 -6.63 -16.55
C SER A 405 1.09 -6.00 -15.62
N THR A 406 0.80 -6.02 -14.32
CA THR A 406 1.78 -5.81 -13.27
C THR A 406 2.29 -7.17 -12.83
N TYR A 407 3.54 -7.47 -13.21
CA TYR A 407 4.15 -8.77 -12.98
C TYR A 407 5.65 -8.62 -12.68
N PHE A 408 6.29 -9.68 -12.20
CA PHE A 408 7.73 -9.67 -11.98
C PHE A 408 8.50 -10.70 -12.82
N GLU A 409 9.75 -10.33 -13.08
CA GLU A 409 10.80 -11.13 -13.70
C GLU A 409 12.01 -11.19 -12.77
N VAL A 410 12.86 -12.19 -12.99
CA VAL A 410 14.08 -12.39 -12.22
C VAL A 410 15.29 -12.46 -13.14
N SER A 411 16.44 -12.05 -12.63
CA SER A 411 17.74 -12.19 -13.29
C SER A 411 18.67 -13.04 -12.43
N TYR A 412 19.53 -13.80 -13.09
CA TYR A 412 20.57 -14.64 -12.47
C TYR A 412 21.99 -14.11 -12.75
N ASP A 413 22.10 -13.00 -13.47
CA ASP A 413 23.32 -12.45 -14.05
C ASP A 413 23.36 -10.91 -13.93
N TYR A 414 22.91 -10.39 -12.78
CA TYR A 414 22.99 -8.97 -12.40
C TYR A 414 22.24 -8.02 -13.35
N GLY A 415 21.12 -8.51 -13.90
CA GLY A 415 20.23 -7.75 -14.78
C GLY A 415 20.66 -7.75 -16.25
N GLU A 416 21.65 -8.54 -16.65
CA GLU A 416 22.04 -8.74 -18.05
C GLU A 416 20.94 -9.46 -18.85
N THR A 417 20.38 -10.53 -18.29
CA THR A 417 19.22 -11.25 -18.83
C THR A 417 18.08 -11.33 -17.82
N TRP A 418 16.86 -11.44 -18.35
CA TRP A 418 15.61 -11.45 -17.59
C TRP A 418 14.79 -12.67 -17.97
N GLN A 419 14.25 -13.34 -16.96
CA GLN A 419 13.40 -14.52 -17.09
C GLN A 419 12.06 -14.24 -16.41
N LEU A 420 10.98 -14.72 -17.00
CA LEU A 420 9.67 -14.74 -16.33
C LEU A 420 9.80 -15.47 -14.99
N SER A 421 8.92 -15.10 -14.04
CA SER A 421 8.88 -15.71 -12.72
C SER A 421 8.89 -17.25 -12.83
N PRO A 422 9.84 -17.94 -12.18
CA PRO A 422 9.77 -19.39 -12.04
C PRO A 422 8.58 -19.80 -11.15
N GLU A 423 8.07 -21.01 -11.39
CA GLU A 423 7.00 -21.59 -10.57
C GLU A 423 7.57 -22.20 -9.30
N PHE A 424 7.05 -21.77 -8.15
CA PHE A 424 7.33 -22.35 -6.84
C PHE A 424 6.06 -22.37 -5.99
N THR A 425 5.67 -23.56 -5.57
CA THR A 425 4.54 -23.80 -4.68
C THR A 425 5.03 -24.33 -3.34
N GLY A 426 4.48 -23.82 -2.24
CA GLY A 426 4.87 -24.15 -0.87
C GLY A 426 6.04 -23.31 -0.35
N VAL A 427 6.90 -23.95 0.44
CA VAL A 427 8.07 -23.32 1.06
C VAL A 427 9.33 -23.83 0.37
N HIS A 428 10.11 -22.89 -0.19
CA HIS A 428 11.41 -23.17 -0.79
C HIS A 428 12.45 -22.29 -0.13
N ASP A 429 13.59 -22.84 0.24
CA ASP A 429 14.70 -22.09 0.82
C ASP A 429 16.05 -22.70 0.39
N PRO A 430 17.19 -22.10 0.75
CA PRO A 430 18.50 -22.61 0.36
C PRO A 430 18.80 -24.05 0.82
N SER A 431 18.07 -24.60 1.78
CA SER A 431 18.20 -25.98 2.25
C SER A 431 17.31 -26.96 1.47
N THR A 432 16.20 -26.50 0.87
CA THR A 432 15.21 -27.36 0.19
C THR A 432 15.21 -27.25 -1.33
N CYS A 433 15.78 -26.19 -1.90
CA CYS A 433 15.82 -25.95 -3.35
C CYS A 433 17.27 -25.77 -3.82
N GLN A 434 17.76 -26.64 -4.73
CA GLN A 434 19.14 -26.57 -5.27
C GLN A 434 19.20 -26.31 -6.79
N ALA A 435 18.05 -26.16 -7.44
CA ALA A 435 17.98 -25.86 -8.86
C ALA A 435 18.54 -24.45 -9.17
N ALA A 436 19.03 -24.26 -10.39
CA ALA A 436 19.61 -22.98 -10.81
C ALA A 436 18.61 -21.82 -10.73
N ASN A 437 17.31 -22.10 -10.91
CA ASN A 437 16.24 -21.11 -10.87
C ASN A 437 15.72 -20.78 -9.44
N CYS A 438 16.25 -21.42 -8.39
CA CYS A 438 15.79 -21.20 -7.03
C CYS A 438 16.05 -19.75 -6.57
N PRO A 439 15.23 -19.19 -5.65
CA PRO A 439 15.29 -17.77 -5.31
C PRO A 439 16.62 -17.30 -4.70
N GLN A 440 17.37 -18.19 -4.06
CA GLN A 440 18.71 -17.84 -3.59
C GLN A 440 19.69 -17.47 -4.71
N ASN A 441 19.41 -17.86 -5.96
CA ASN A 441 20.25 -17.50 -7.11
C ASN A 441 19.79 -16.23 -7.82
N TRP A 442 18.65 -15.64 -7.41
CA TRP A 442 18.17 -14.40 -8.01
C TRP A 442 19.10 -13.25 -7.62
N THR A 443 19.71 -12.64 -8.64
CA THR A 443 20.54 -11.43 -8.51
C THR A 443 19.70 -10.17 -8.54
N ASN A 444 18.66 -10.12 -9.39
CA ASN A 444 17.73 -9.01 -9.46
C ASN A 444 16.29 -9.48 -9.61
N ILE A 445 15.36 -8.63 -9.16
CA ILE A 445 13.92 -8.76 -9.38
C ILE A 445 13.46 -7.49 -10.07
N ARG A 446 12.70 -7.61 -11.16
CA ARG A 446 12.07 -6.47 -11.84
C ARG A 446 10.57 -6.64 -11.81
N VAL A 447 9.87 -5.63 -11.31
CA VAL A 447 8.42 -5.54 -11.33
C VAL A 447 8.04 -4.56 -12.43
N HIS A 448 7.23 -5.00 -13.39
CA HIS A 448 6.64 -4.15 -14.41
C HIS A 448 5.36 -3.53 -13.87
N LEU A 449 5.14 -2.25 -14.17
CA LEU A 449 3.99 -1.47 -13.69
C LEU A 449 3.15 -1.00 -14.87
N VAL A 450 1.84 -1.18 -14.76
CA VAL A 450 0.86 -0.76 -15.76
C VAL A 450 -0.27 0.03 -15.14
N TYR A 451 -0.89 0.88 -15.96
CA TYR A 451 -1.97 1.78 -15.54
C TYR A 451 -3.13 1.67 -16.53
N PRO A 452 -3.87 0.55 -16.56
CA PRO A 452 -5.01 0.40 -17.44
C PRO A 452 -6.06 1.49 -17.18
N GLU A 453 -6.79 1.87 -18.23
CA GLU A 453 -7.88 2.84 -18.15
C GLU A 453 -9.23 2.19 -17.78
N GLY A 454 -9.35 0.86 -17.88
CA GLY A 454 -10.60 0.14 -17.65
C GLY A 454 -10.76 -1.09 -18.55
N PRO A 455 -11.86 -1.84 -18.38
CA PRO A 455 -12.27 -2.93 -19.26
C PRO A 455 -12.78 -2.45 -20.63
#